data_AF-A0A426ZCN1-F1
#
_entry.id   AF-A0A426ZCN1-F1
#
_cell.length_a   1.000
_cell.length_b   1.000
_cell.length_c   1.000
_cell.angle_alpha   90.00
_cell.angle_beta   90.00
_cell.angle_gamma   90.00
#
_symmetry.space_group_name_H-M   'P 1'
#
loop_
_entity.id
_entity.type
_entity.pdbx_description
1 polymer ?
#
loop_
_entity_poly.entity_id
_entity_poly.type
_entity_poly.pdbx_seq_one_letter_code
_entity_poly.pdbx_strand_id
1 'polypeptide(L)'
;MLETVAAVPGMVGGMFLHLRSLRRFEQSGGWIRALLEEAENERMHLMTFMEVAQPRWYERALVIAVQGVFFNAYFLGYLASPKFAHRVTGYLEEEAIHSYTEFLKDLEAGEIDNVPAPAIAVDYWRLAADATLKDVVMVVRADEAHHRDVNHFASVCFVLLFLLFEVSVCVVTLLRCFWLAIAGHSLPGDGPQGHTCTARLSLNFCEVFHICVLPDE
;
A
#
# COMPACT_ATOMS: atom_id res chain seq x y z
N MET A 1 -7.23 13.42 -11.67
CA MET A 1 -6.93 12.22 -12.49
C MET A 1 -5.83 11.38 -11.84
N LEU A 2 -4.76 11.99 -11.32
CA LEU A 2 -3.65 11.27 -10.67
C LEU A 2 -4.11 10.49 -9.43
N GLU A 3 -5.03 11.04 -8.63
CA GLU A 3 -5.65 10.36 -7.47
C GLU A 3 -6.23 8.96 -7.78
N THR A 4 -6.67 8.72 -9.02
CA THR A 4 -7.20 7.40 -9.41
C THR A 4 -6.13 6.31 -9.42
N VAL A 5 -4.87 6.71 -9.53
CA VAL A 5 -3.70 5.83 -9.56
C VAL A 5 -3.01 5.83 -8.20
N ALA A 6 -3.02 6.95 -7.49
CA ALA A 6 -2.40 7.11 -6.17
C ALA A 6 -3.04 6.22 -5.08
N ALA A 7 -4.32 5.88 -5.20
CA ALA A 7 -4.96 4.92 -4.28
C ALA A 7 -4.51 3.44 -4.47
N VAL A 8 -3.81 3.11 -5.56
CA VAL A 8 -3.46 1.71 -5.90
C VAL A 8 -2.32 1.15 -5.05
N PRO A 9 -1.18 1.85 -4.85
CA PRO A 9 -0.06 1.38 -4.03
C PRO A 9 -0.42 0.90 -2.63
N GLY A 10 -1.12 1.73 -1.85
CA GLY A 10 -1.53 1.38 -0.48
C GLY A 10 -2.42 0.14 -0.45
N MET A 11 -3.36 0.01 -1.40
CA MET A 11 -4.24 -1.16 -1.52
C MET A 11 -3.46 -2.44 -1.83
N VAL A 12 -2.53 -2.38 -2.79
CA VAL A 12 -1.70 -3.52 -3.17
C VAL A 12 -0.80 -3.93 -2.00
N GLY A 13 -0.08 -2.98 -1.39
CA GLY A 13 0.80 -3.25 -0.26
C GLY A 13 0.05 -3.81 0.95
N GLY A 14 -1.06 -3.19 1.32
CA GLY A 14 -1.95 -3.64 2.40
C GLY A 14 -2.47 -5.06 2.16
N MET A 15 -2.92 -5.36 0.94
CA MET A 15 -3.36 -6.71 0.56
C MET A 15 -2.23 -7.75 0.70
N PHE A 16 -1.02 -7.45 0.23
CA PHE A 16 0.12 -8.37 0.33
C PHE A 16 0.49 -8.65 1.79
N LEU A 17 0.57 -7.61 2.63
CA LEU A 17 0.86 -7.75 4.06
C LEU A 17 -0.26 -8.51 4.78
N HIS A 18 -1.51 -8.23 4.45
CA HIS A 18 -2.66 -8.92 5.01
C HIS A 18 -2.62 -10.42 4.72
N LEU A 19 -2.47 -10.80 3.45
CA LEU A 19 -2.39 -12.20 3.06
C LEU A 19 -1.16 -12.90 3.64
N ARG A 20 -0.03 -12.19 3.80
CA ARG A 20 1.15 -12.75 4.47
C ARG A 20 0.89 -12.99 5.96
N SER A 21 0.33 -12.01 6.66
CA SER A 21 -0.01 -12.12 8.09
C SER A 21 -0.90 -13.33 8.34
N LEU A 22 -1.93 -13.54 7.51
CA LEU A 22 -2.81 -14.71 7.59
C LEU A 22 -2.07 -16.03 7.36
N ARG A 23 -1.18 -16.11 6.37
CA ARG A 23 -0.44 -17.35 6.05
C ARG A 23 0.64 -17.71 7.07
N ARG A 24 1.23 -16.71 7.72
CA ARG A 24 2.31 -16.89 8.70
C ARG A 24 1.84 -16.82 10.15
N PHE A 25 0.57 -16.45 10.39
CA PHE A 25 0.02 -16.16 11.71
C PHE A 25 0.85 -15.12 12.48
N GLU A 26 1.39 -14.12 11.76
CA GLU A 26 2.26 -13.07 12.29
C GLU A 26 1.50 -11.74 12.39
N GLN A 27 1.79 -10.95 13.43
CA GLN A 27 1.29 -9.58 13.54
C GLN A 27 1.99 -8.67 12.52
N SER A 28 1.25 -7.74 11.91
CA SER A 28 1.78 -6.82 10.90
C SER A 28 2.26 -5.48 11.47
N GLY A 29 2.30 -5.31 12.79
CA GLY A 29 2.76 -4.08 13.45
C GLY A 29 2.03 -2.81 13.02
N GLY A 30 0.74 -2.89 12.66
CA GLY A 30 -0.05 -1.75 12.19
C GLY A 30 0.08 -1.41 10.70
N TRP A 31 1.06 -1.97 9.97
CA TRP A 31 1.32 -1.62 8.56
C TRP A 31 0.16 -1.88 7.60
N ILE A 32 -0.63 -2.95 7.80
CA ILE A 32 -1.81 -3.21 6.97
C ILE A 32 -2.79 -2.04 7.07
N ARG A 33 -3.04 -1.57 8.29
CA ARG A 33 -3.97 -0.48 8.53
C ARG A 33 -3.46 0.82 7.92
N ALA A 34 -2.19 1.16 8.15
CA ALA A 34 -1.59 2.37 7.59
C ALA A 34 -1.71 2.43 6.05
N LEU A 35 -1.40 1.34 5.34
CA LEU A 35 -1.47 1.30 3.88
C LEU A 35 -2.90 1.32 3.33
N LEU A 36 -3.85 0.71 4.05
CA LEU A 36 -5.26 0.77 3.65
C LEU A 36 -5.90 2.13 3.95
N GLU A 37 -5.48 2.80 5.03
CA GLU A 37 -5.86 4.18 5.35
C GLU A 37 -5.28 5.16 4.32
N GLU A 38 -4.04 4.98 3.88
CA GLU A 38 -3.44 5.71 2.74
C GLU A 38 -4.30 5.54 1.48
N ALA A 39 -4.60 4.30 1.07
CA ALA A 39 -5.42 4.05 -0.11
C ALA A 39 -6.85 4.64 0.00
N GLU A 40 -7.42 4.68 1.20
CA GLU A 40 -8.69 5.34 1.45
C GLU A 40 -8.56 6.87 1.38
N ASN A 41 -7.50 7.44 1.94
CA ASN A 41 -7.24 8.87 1.93
C ASN A 41 -7.12 9.40 0.48
N GLU A 42 -6.33 8.73 -0.35
CA GLU A 42 -6.19 8.99 -1.79
C GLU A 42 -7.55 8.90 -2.53
N ARG A 43 -8.38 7.91 -2.19
CA ARG A 43 -9.74 7.81 -2.73
C ARG A 43 -10.60 9.00 -2.30
N MET A 44 -10.42 9.52 -1.09
CA MET A 44 -11.15 10.70 -0.61
C MET A 44 -10.70 11.98 -1.28
N HIS A 45 -9.43 12.10 -1.68
CA HIS A 45 -8.96 13.19 -2.56
C HIS A 45 -9.72 13.15 -3.88
N LEU A 46 -9.74 11.98 -4.54
CA LEU A 46 -10.46 11.78 -5.79
C LEU A 46 -11.93 12.20 -5.66
N MET A 47 -12.64 11.66 -4.66
CA MET A 47 -14.08 11.94 -4.48
C MET A 47 -14.34 13.42 -4.20
N THR A 48 -13.43 14.11 -3.52
CA THR A 48 -13.51 15.56 -3.29
C THR A 48 -13.38 16.35 -4.59
N PHE A 49 -12.39 16.06 -5.42
CA PHE A 49 -12.20 16.78 -6.67
C PHE A 49 -13.28 16.46 -7.72
N MET A 50 -13.93 15.31 -7.62
CA MET A 50 -15.07 14.95 -8.47
C MET A 50 -16.28 15.87 -8.24
N GLU A 51 -16.49 16.38 -7.03
CA GLU A 51 -17.55 17.37 -6.74
C GLU A 51 -17.27 18.72 -7.40
N VAL A 52 -16.00 19.04 -7.69
CA VAL A 52 -15.59 20.28 -8.35
C VAL A 52 -15.57 20.12 -9.87
N ALA A 53 -15.08 18.98 -10.38
CA ALA A 53 -14.90 18.73 -11.81
C ALA A 53 -15.38 17.33 -12.20
N GLN A 54 -16.45 17.28 -13.01
CA GLN A 54 -17.00 16.02 -13.50
C GLN A 54 -16.25 15.53 -14.75
N PRO A 55 -15.73 14.29 -14.75
CA PRO A 55 -14.95 13.77 -15.86
C PRO A 55 -15.85 13.33 -17.02
N ARG A 56 -15.37 13.57 -18.23
CA ARG A 56 -16.01 13.15 -19.48
C ARG A 56 -15.82 11.64 -19.70
N TRP A 57 -16.60 11.06 -20.62
CA TRP A 57 -16.58 9.61 -20.88
C TRP A 57 -15.20 9.11 -21.32
N TYR A 58 -14.44 9.90 -22.07
CA TYR A 58 -13.10 9.53 -22.55
C TYR A 58 -12.05 9.60 -21.42
N GLU A 59 -12.19 10.53 -20.47
CA GLU A 59 -11.34 10.58 -19.26
C GLU A 59 -11.59 9.35 -18.39
N ARG A 60 -12.84 8.92 -18.24
CA ARG A 60 -13.18 7.67 -17.54
C ARG A 60 -12.57 6.45 -18.24
N ALA A 61 -12.65 6.38 -19.57
CA ALA A 61 -12.01 5.31 -20.34
C ALA A 61 -10.49 5.31 -20.16
N LEU A 62 -9.87 6.49 -20.13
CA LEU A 62 -8.44 6.65 -19.88
C LEU A 62 -8.06 6.17 -18.46
N VAL A 63 -8.86 6.51 -17.43
CA VAL A 63 -8.65 6.03 -16.06
C VAL A 63 -8.67 4.50 -16.01
N ILE A 64 -9.64 3.84 -16.65
CA ILE A 64 -9.71 2.37 -16.70
C ILE A 64 -8.44 1.78 -17.33
N ALA A 65 -7.99 2.35 -18.45
CA ALA A 65 -6.78 1.88 -19.13
C ALA A 65 -5.52 2.07 -18.28
N VAL A 66 -5.34 3.25 -17.68
CA VAL A 66 -4.18 3.58 -16.85
C VAL A 66 -4.18 2.74 -15.58
N GLN A 67 -5.31 2.61 -14.88
CA GLN A 67 -5.41 1.74 -13.71
C GLN A 67 -5.10 0.28 -14.06
N GLY A 68 -5.61 -0.22 -15.19
CA GLY A 68 -5.33 -1.57 -15.66
C GLY A 68 -3.82 -1.82 -15.85
N VAL A 69 -3.11 -0.90 -16.47
CA VAL A 69 -1.65 -1.02 -16.67
C VAL A 69 -0.90 -0.83 -15.35
N PHE A 70 -1.20 0.23 -14.61
CA PHE A 70 -0.46 0.60 -13.39
C PHE A 70 -0.66 -0.42 -12.28
N PHE A 71 -1.87 -0.91 -12.05
CA PHE A 71 -2.14 -1.95 -11.05
C PHE A 71 -1.28 -3.19 -11.30
N ASN A 72 -1.27 -3.69 -12.54
CA ASN A 72 -0.49 -4.89 -12.87
C ASN A 72 1.02 -4.64 -12.75
N ALA A 73 1.51 -3.50 -13.22
CA ALA A 73 2.92 -3.13 -13.12
C ALA A 73 3.36 -2.98 -11.65
N TYR A 74 2.58 -2.27 -10.84
CA TYR A 74 2.87 -2.06 -9.42
C TYR A 74 2.76 -3.36 -8.63
N PHE A 75 1.75 -4.19 -8.90
CA PHE A 75 1.59 -5.51 -8.27
C PHE A 75 2.82 -6.41 -8.52
N LEU A 76 3.28 -6.51 -9.77
CA LEU A 76 4.46 -7.28 -10.11
C LEU A 76 5.74 -6.66 -9.51
N GLY A 77 5.84 -5.33 -9.52
CA GLY A 77 6.93 -4.60 -8.88
C GLY A 77 7.01 -4.83 -7.37
N TYR A 78 5.86 -4.82 -6.68
CA TYR A 78 5.76 -5.09 -5.24
C TYR A 78 6.13 -6.54 -4.91
N LEU A 79 5.69 -7.50 -5.74
CA LEU A 79 6.08 -8.91 -5.60
C LEU A 79 7.59 -9.10 -5.76
N ALA A 80 8.21 -8.39 -6.72
CA ALA A 80 9.64 -8.46 -6.97
C ALA A 80 10.47 -7.76 -5.88
N SER A 81 10.03 -6.59 -5.42
CA SER A 81 10.71 -5.80 -4.40
C SER A 81 9.77 -4.78 -3.75
N PRO A 82 9.24 -5.06 -2.54
CA PRO A 82 8.45 -4.10 -1.77
C PRO A 82 9.22 -2.80 -1.51
N LYS A 83 10.54 -2.90 -1.30
CA LYS A 83 11.42 -1.73 -1.14
C LYS A 83 11.38 -0.81 -2.35
N PHE A 84 11.49 -1.37 -3.54
CA PHE A 84 11.41 -0.59 -4.78
C PHE A 84 10.02 0.01 -4.94
N ALA A 85 8.96 -0.77 -4.72
CA ALA A 85 7.60 -0.30 -4.85
C ALA A 85 7.27 0.87 -3.91
N HIS A 86 7.60 0.76 -2.61
CA HIS A 86 7.45 1.86 -1.66
C HIS A 86 8.33 3.07 -2.00
N ARG A 87 9.52 2.86 -2.56
CA ARG A 87 10.36 3.97 -3.01
C ARG A 87 9.75 4.72 -4.20
N VAL A 88 9.19 3.97 -5.16
CA VAL A 88 8.47 4.56 -6.29
C VAL A 88 7.28 5.38 -5.81
N THR A 89 6.47 4.84 -4.91
CA THR A 89 5.35 5.58 -4.30
C THR A 89 5.82 6.86 -3.62
N GLY A 90 6.86 6.79 -2.77
CA GLY A 90 7.40 7.99 -2.13
C GLY A 90 7.80 9.11 -3.11
N TYR A 91 8.39 8.75 -4.27
CA TYR A 91 8.69 9.73 -5.31
C TYR A 91 7.46 10.25 -6.06
N LEU A 92 6.40 9.45 -6.20
CA LEU A 92 5.12 9.93 -6.73
C LEU A 92 4.52 11.00 -5.80
N GLU A 93 4.62 10.79 -4.48
CA GLU A 93 4.11 11.75 -3.51
C GLU A 93 4.96 13.03 -3.47
N GLU A 94 6.27 12.95 -3.71
CA GLU A 94 7.10 14.14 -3.90
C GLU A 94 6.60 15.02 -5.06
N GLU A 95 6.26 14.39 -6.19
CA GLU A 95 5.68 15.08 -7.34
C GLU A 95 4.25 15.57 -7.08
N ALA A 96 3.46 14.86 -6.26
CA ALA A 96 2.13 15.29 -5.82
C ALA A 96 2.22 16.57 -4.97
N ILE A 97 3.12 16.62 -4.00
CA ILE A 97 3.37 17.81 -3.15
C ILE A 97 3.76 19.00 -4.02
N HIS A 98 4.64 18.79 -4.99
CA HIS A 98 5.03 19.83 -5.95
C HIS A 98 3.80 20.32 -6.74
N SER A 99 3.01 19.40 -7.29
CA SER A 99 1.81 19.72 -8.07
C SER A 99 0.77 20.50 -7.27
N TYR A 100 0.47 20.11 -6.02
CA TYR A 100 -0.44 20.87 -5.16
C TYR A 100 0.14 22.22 -4.72
N THR A 101 1.46 22.33 -4.63
CA THR A 101 2.11 23.62 -4.36
C THR A 101 1.93 24.59 -5.53
N GLU A 102 2.05 24.13 -6.77
CA GLU A 102 1.71 24.94 -7.95
C GLU A 102 0.22 25.28 -7.98
N PHE A 103 -0.67 24.33 -7.67
CA PHE A 103 -2.11 24.59 -7.60
C PHE A 103 -2.48 25.67 -6.58
N LEU A 104 -1.80 25.72 -5.43
CA LEU A 104 -1.96 26.79 -4.45
C LEU A 104 -1.49 28.15 -4.98
N LYS A 105 -0.41 28.19 -5.76
CA LYS A 105 0.07 29.45 -6.38
C LYS A 105 -0.95 29.98 -7.39
N ASP A 106 -1.54 29.10 -8.20
CA ASP A 106 -2.55 29.49 -9.18
C ASP A 106 -3.83 30.01 -8.52
N LEU A 107 -4.24 29.41 -7.38
CA LEU A 107 -5.34 29.91 -6.54
C LEU A 107 -5.04 31.29 -5.93
N GLU A 108 -3.80 31.51 -5.47
CA GLU A 108 -3.37 32.79 -4.89
C GLU A 108 -3.21 33.89 -5.95
N ALA A 109 -2.83 33.54 -7.17
CA ALA A 109 -2.75 34.44 -8.31
C ALA A 109 -4.13 34.79 -8.89
N GLY A 110 -5.18 34.03 -8.54
CA GLY A 110 -6.53 34.21 -9.07
C GLY A 110 -6.72 33.62 -10.48
N GLU A 111 -5.81 32.75 -10.93
CA GLU A 111 -5.94 32.01 -12.18
C GLU A 111 -7.00 30.89 -12.05
N ILE A 112 -7.23 30.43 -10.83
CA ILE A 112 -8.24 29.42 -10.47
C ILE A 112 -9.18 30.00 -9.43
N ASP A 113 -10.49 29.83 -9.65
CA ASP A 113 -11.51 30.32 -8.73
C ASP A 113 -11.48 29.57 -7.40
N ASN A 114 -11.31 30.33 -6.30
CA ASN A 114 -11.35 29.78 -4.94
C ASN A 114 -12.81 29.60 -4.47
N VAL A 115 -13.46 28.54 -4.95
CA VAL A 115 -14.85 28.20 -4.61
C VAL A 115 -14.99 27.65 -3.18
N PRO A 116 -16.20 27.63 -2.58
CA PRO A 116 -16.43 26.96 -1.31
C PRO A 116 -16.02 25.48 -1.33
N ALA A 117 -15.49 24.98 -0.21
CA ALA A 117 -15.08 23.59 -0.08
C ALA A 117 -16.28 22.63 -0.26
N PRO A 118 -16.12 21.52 -1.01
CA PRO A 118 -17.15 20.49 -1.10
C PRO A 118 -17.53 19.91 0.26
N ALA A 119 -18.81 19.60 0.48
CA ALA A 119 -19.29 19.06 1.76
C ALA A 119 -18.56 17.79 2.20
N ILE A 120 -18.22 16.90 1.25
CA ILE A 120 -17.42 15.69 1.51
C ILE A 120 -16.06 16.01 2.13
N ALA A 121 -15.42 17.11 1.70
CA ALA A 121 -14.13 17.54 2.21
C ALA A 121 -14.25 18.14 3.61
N VAL A 122 -15.28 18.97 3.82
CA VAL A 122 -15.57 19.56 5.13
C VAL A 122 -15.81 18.46 6.16
N ASP A 123 -16.59 17.44 5.82
CA ASP A 123 -16.89 16.33 6.73
C ASP A 123 -15.66 15.44 6.98
N TYR A 124 -14.91 15.10 5.94
CA TYR A 124 -13.77 14.18 6.03
C TYR A 124 -12.57 14.80 6.79
N TRP A 125 -12.13 16.00 6.40
CA TRP A 125 -11.02 16.71 7.05
C TRP A 125 -11.47 17.57 8.24
N ARG A 126 -12.77 17.60 8.56
CA ARG A 126 -13.35 18.40 9.64
C ARG A 126 -13.00 19.89 9.53
N LEU A 127 -13.11 20.41 8.31
CA LEU A 127 -12.81 21.82 8.02
C LEU A 127 -13.86 22.75 8.62
N ALA A 128 -13.53 24.05 8.69
CA ALA A 128 -14.52 25.06 9.03
C ALA A 128 -15.64 25.12 8.00
N ALA A 129 -16.84 25.53 8.41
CA ALA A 129 -18.01 25.56 7.53
C ALA A 129 -17.90 26.58 6.38
N ASP A 130 -17.03 27.58 6.53
CA ASP A 130 -16.68 28.60 5.54
C ASP A 130 -15.37 28.29 4.80
N ALA A 131 -14.83 27.08 4.93
CA ALA A 131 -13.62 26.65 4.25
C ALA A 131 -13.76 26.74 2.72
N THR A 132 -12.64 27.03 2.08
CA THR A 132 -12.53 27.23 0.63
C THR A 132 -11.73 26.12 -0.04
N LEU A 133 -11.73 26.08 -1.37
CA LEU A 133 -10.93 25.13 -2.14
C LEU A 133 -9.44 25.22 -1.79
N LYS A 134 -8.93 26.42 -1.50
CA LYS A 134 -7.56 26.62 -0.99
C LYS A 134 -7.29 25.82 0.29
N ASP A 135 -8.22 25.82 1.23
CA ASP A 135 -8.06 25.10 2.50
C ASP A 135 -8.06 23.59 2.28
N VAL A 136 -8.89 23.10 1.37
CA VAL A 136 -8.92 21.69 0.95
C VAL A 136 -7.58 21.28 0.35
N VAL A 137 -7.04 22.09 -0.57
CA VAL A 137 -5.74 21.80 -1.22
C VAL A 137 -4.60 21.80 -0.20
N MET A 138 -4.65 22.67 0.80
CA MET A 138 -3.63 22.69 1.85
C MET A 138 -3.62 21.41 2.68
N VAL A 139 -4.80 20.88 3.04
CA VAL A 139 -4.88 19.63 3.82
C VAL A 139 -4.53 18.41 2.96
N VAL A 140 -4.97 18.38 1.70
CA VAL A 140 -4.59 17.35 0.73
C VAL A 140 -3.07 17.29 0.55
N ARG A 141 -2.42 18.44 0.33
CA ARG A 141 -0.95 18.50 0.24
C ARG A 141 -0.25 18.00 1.52
N ALA A 142 -0.86 18.20 2.69
CA ALA A 142 -0.32 17.71 3.94
C ALA A 142 -0.44 16.18 4.04
N ASP A 143 -1.53 15.60 3.54
CA ASP A 143 -1.70 14.15 3.41
C ASP A 143 -0.62 13.56 2.48
N GLU A 144 -0.35 14.19 1.33
CA GLU A 144 0.72 13.75 0.42
C GLU A 144 2.11 13.77 1.07
N ALA A 145 2.39 14.81 1.87
CA ALA A 145 3.64 14.88 2.62
C ALA A 145 3.74 13.74 3.65
N HIS A 146 2.63 13.36 4.27
CA HIS A 146 2.59 12.22 5.17
C HIS A 146 2.82 10.90 4.42
N HIS A 147 2.13 10.68 3.29
CA HIS A 147 2.28 9.48 2.46
C HIS A 147 3.71 9.34 1.93
N ARG A 148 4.34 10.44 1.50
CA ARG A 148 5.75 10.50 1.12
C ARG A 148 6.66 9.95 2.21
N ASP A 149 6.54 10.51 3.42
CA ASP A 149 7.43 10.18 4.52
C ASP A 149 7.23 8.73 4.97
N VAL A 150 5.98 8.26 5.03
CA VAL A 150 5.62 6.87 5.34
C VAL A 150 6.19 5.91 4.31
N ASN A 151 6.04 6.19 3.01
CA ASN A 151 6.52 5.31 1.94
C ASN A 151 8.05 5.31 1.82
N HIS A 152 8.72 6.46 1.98
CA HIS A 152 10.19 6.46 2.05
C HIS A 152 10.70 5.70 3.27
N PHE A 153 10.05 5.86 4.43
CA PHE A 153 10.39 5.08 5.63
C PHE A 153 10.18 3.57 5.40
N ALA A 154 9.03 3.17 4.84
CA ALA A 154 8.72 1.79 4.49
C ALA A 154 9.78 1.20 3.55
N SER A 155 10.27 1.97 2.57
CA SER A 155 11.33 1.52 1.65
C SER A 155 12.66 1.19 2.34
N VAL A 156 12.92 1.77 3.52
CA VAL A 156 14.13 1.48 4.32
C VAL A 156 13.87 0.38 5.33
N CYS A 157 12.71 0.40 6.01
CA CYS A 157 12.37 -0.58 7.04
C CYS A 157 12.01 -1.97 6.49
N PHE A 158 11.39 -2.06 5.31
CA PHE A 158 11.06 -3.36 4.69
C PHE A 158 12.28 -4.18 4.25
N VAL A 159 13.50 -3.64 4.39
CA VAL A 159 14.77 -4.34 4.13
C VAL A 159 14.98 -5.54 5.06
N LEU A 160 14.37 -5.59 6.23
CA LEU A 160 14.63 -6.68 7.18
C LEU A 160 13.73 -7.91 7.03
N LEU A 161 12.71 -7.87 6.17
CA LEU A 161 11.64 -8.88 6.24
C LEU A 161 11.34 -9.62 4.93
N PHE A 162 11.96 -9.26 3.81
CA PHE A 162 11.57 -9.82 2.51
C PHE A 162 12.72 -10.05 1.52
N LEU A 163 12.61 -11.21 0.87
CA LEU A 163 13.31 -11.74 -0.31
C LEU A 163 14.64 -12.44 0.03
N LEU A 164 14.73 -13.78 0.00
CA LEU A 164 14.57 -14.60 -1.22
C LEU A 164 14.12 -16.06 -0.99
N PHE A 165 13.78 -16.49 0.23
CA PHE A 165 13.70 -17.94 0.50
C PHE A 165 12.32 -18.61 0.31
N GLU A 166 11.19 -17.91 0.48
CA GLU A 166 9.91 -18.63 0.74
C GLU A 166 9.01 -18.93 -0.47
N VAL A 167 9.05 -18.14 -1.55
CA VAL A 167 8.25 -18.45 -2.76
C VAL A 167 8.75 -19.74 -3.42
N SER A 168 10.07 -19.96 -3.41
CA SER A 168 10.67 -21.20 -3.93
C SER A 168 10.28 -22.39 -3.06
N VAL A 169 10.36 -22.30 -1.73
CA VAL A 169 10.07 -23.45 -0.86
C VAL A 169 8.61 -23.86 -0.92
N CYS A 170 7.66 -22.92 -0.94
CA CYS A 170 6.24 -23.30 -0.94
C CYS A 170 5.80 -23.91 -2.29
N VAL A 171 6.23 -23.33 -3.41
CA VAL A 171 5.92 -23.85 -4.76
C VAL A 171 6.66 -25.16 -5.02
N VAL A 172 7.94 -25.28 -4.65
CA VAL A 172 8.71 -26.53 -4.79
C VAL A 172 8.15 -27.62 -3.87
N THR A 173 7.77 -27.31 -2.64
CA THR A 173 7.16 -28.29 -1.73
C THR A 173 5.79 -28.73 -2.23
N LEU A 174 4.94 -27.83 -2.72
CA LEU A 174 3.65 -28.20 -3.29
C LEU A 174 3.78 -29.02 -4.58
N LEU A 175 4.68 -28.63 -5.49
CA LEU A 175 4.95 -29.40 -6.71
C LEU A 175 5.57 -30.76 -6.40
N ARG A 176 6.42 -30.86 -5.37
CA ARG A 176 7.02 -32.12 -4.93
C ARG A 176 5.99 -33.03 -4.24
N CYS A 177 5.09 -32.49 -3.42
CA CYS A 177 3.97 -33.23 -2.84
C CYS A 177 3.00 -33.72 -3.94
N PHE A 178 2.75 -32.89 -4.96
CA PHE A 178 1.89 -33.26 -6.09
C PHE A 178 2.54 -34.35 -6.96
N TRP A 179 3.85 -34.26 -7.23
CA TRP A 179 4.61 -35.29 -7.95
C TRP A 179 4.66 -36.61 -7.17
N LEU A 180 4.88 -36.57 -5.85
CA LEU A 180 4.88 -37.76 -5.00
C LEU A 180 3.50 -38.44 -4.96
N ALA A 181 2.41 -37.65 -4.92
CA ALA A 181 1.05 -38.15 -4.98
C ALA A 181 0.70 -38.82 -6.33
N ILE A 182 1.18 -38.26 -7.44
CA ILE A 182 0.98 -38.85 -8.79
C ILE A 182 1.85 -40.10 -8.99
N ALA A 183 3.07 -40.11 -8.45
CA ALA A 183 4.02 -41.21 -8.60
C ALA A 183 3.77 -42.39 -7.64
N GLY A 184 2.75 -42.33 -6.78
CA GLY A 184 2.37 -43.42 -5.86
C GLY A 184 3.39 -43.68 -4.74
N HIS A 185 4.25 -42.71 -4.42
CA HIS A 185 5.23 -42.81 -3.35
C HIS A 185 4.65 -42.29 -2.03
N SER A 186 4.98 -42.95 -0.92
CA SER A 186 4.62 -42.50 0.44
C SER A 186 5.13 -41.08 0.70
N LEU A 187 4.28 -40.25 1.32
CA LEU A 187 4.65 -38.89 1.69
C LEU A 187 5.63 -38.92 2.88
N PRO A 188 6.53 -37.92 3.01
CA PRO A 188 7.42 -37.84 4.16
C PRO A 188 6.59 -37.58 5.43
N GLY A 189 6.33 -38.63 6.21
CA GLY A 189 5.46 -38.59 7.40
C GLY A 189 4.84 -39.95 7.77
N ASP A 190 4.86 -40.95 6.89
CA ASP A 190 4.23 -42.26 7.13
C ASP A 190 5.08 -43.21 8.01
N GLY A 191 5.66 -42.69 9.10
CA GLY A 191 6.30 -43.47 10.15
C GLY A 191 5.41 -43.56 11.41
N PRO A 192 5.56 -44.59 12.25
CA PRO A 192 4.68 -44.83 13.42
C PRO A 192 4.86 -43.81 14.56
N GLN A 193 5.67 -42.76 14.37
CA GLN A 193 5.84 -41.65 15.29
C GLN A 193 5.37 -40.38 14.59
N GLY A 194 4.10 -40.02 14.81
CA GLY A 194 3.42 -38.87 14.22
C GLY A 194 4.00 -37.54 14.69
N HIS A 195 5.14 -37.14 14.12
CA HIS A 195 5.63 -35.77 14.19
C HIS A 195 5.23 -35.06 12.90
N THR A 196 4.14 -34.31 12.98
CA THR A 196 3.72 -33.37 11.93
C THR A 196 4.85 -32.37 11.67
N CYS A 197 5.17 -32.17 10.39
CA CYS A 197 6.25 -31.30 9.87
C CYS A 197 6.23 -29.85 10.42
N THR A 198 5.10 -29.43 10.99
CA THR A 198 4.87 -28.14 11.67
C THR A 198 5.75 -27.90 12.90
N ALA A 199 6.17 -28.93 13.63
CA ALA A 199 6.80 -28.73 14.95
C ALA A 199 8.29 -28.34 14.91
N ARG A 200 9.01 -28.61 13.81
CA ARG A 200 10.47 -28.39 13.77
C ARG A 200 10.89 -26.99 13.31
N LEU A 201 9.96 -26.21 12.76
CA LEU A 201 10.24 -24.83 12.33
C LEU A 201 10.12 -23.78 13.45
N SER A 202 9.45 -24.07 14.57
CA SER A 202 9.21 -23.05 15.61
C SER A 202 10.39 -22.81 16.56
N LEU A 203 11.29 -23.79 16.74
CA LEU A 203 12.30 -23.73 17.80
C LEU A 203 13.51 -22.83 17.49
N ASN A 204 13.78 -22.50 16.22
CA ASN A 204 14.94 -21.67 15.85
C ASN A 204 14.66 -20.16 15.79
N PHE A 205 13.41 -19.71 16.00
CA PHE A 205 13.02 -18.31 15.79
C PHE A 205 12.96 -17.47 17.07
N CYS A 206 13.04 -18.10 18.25
CA CYS A 206 12.78 -17.42 19.52
C CYS A 206 13.93 -16.55 20.04
N GLU A 207 15.15 -16.69 19.52
CA GLU A 207 16.32 -15.91 20.01
C GLU A 207 16.53 -14.55 19.32
N VAL A 208 15.85 -14.26 18.21
CA VAL A 208 16.09 -13.02 17.44
C VAL A 208 15.15 -11.88 17.88
N PHE A 209 14.12 -12.16 18.67
CA PHE A 209 13.06 -11.21 19.00
C PHE A 209 13.46 -10.09 20.00
N HIS A 210 14.66 -10.14 20.59
CA HIS A 210 15.02 -9.23 21.69
C HIS A 210 15.74 -7.93 21.27
N ILE A 211 15.92 -7.67 19.97
CA ILE A 211 16.78 -6.57 19.49
C ILE A 211 16.02 -5.40 18.82
N CYS A 212 14.74 -5.54 18.45
CA CYS A 212 14.00 -4.48 17.74
C CYS A 212 12.68 -4.10 18.40
N VAL A 213 12.69 -3.91 19.71
CA VAL A 213 11.68 -3.11 20.42
C VAL A 213 12.36 -1.77 20.71
N LEU A 214 11.85 -0.69 20.11
CA LEU A 214 12.19 0.68 20.48
C LEU A 214 12.01 0.84 22.00
N PRO A 215 12.89 1.57 22.71
CA PRO A 215 12.73 1.76 24.14
C PRO A 215 11.47 2.60 24.38
N ASP A 216 10.53 2.06 25.15
CA ASP A 216 9.52 2.85 25.84
C ASP A 216 10.25 3.73 26.87
N GLU A 217 10.30 5.04 26.63
CA GLU A 217 10.00 6.16 27.56
C GLU A 217 9.99 7.50 26.78
#